data_AF-A0A6L8EJA5-F1
#
_entry.id   AF-A0A6L8EJA5-F1
#
_cell.length_a   1.000
_cell.length_b   1.000
_cell.length_c   1.000
_cell.angle_alpha   90.00
_cell.angle_beta   90.00
_cell.angle_gamma   90.00
#
_symmetry.space_group_name_H-M   'P 1'
#
loop_
_entity.id
_entity.type
_entity.pdbx_description
1 polymer ?
#
loop_
_entity_poly.entity_id
_entity_poly.type
_entity_poly.pdbx_seq_one_letter_code
_entity_poly.pdbx_strand_id
1 'polypeptide(L)'
;CASGGSSNAPISGMSGINQRGEPWGGLHMEIPAGALGGFALNDGIPTGGTLWSYGTRMPDAETEEQDRPILFLYRSELKDSGGAGRWARGVGPVAAQVTHGADQIRHDVSACGFAIPTSGGLFGGYPGASNLIIEKRNSNVRDFFAKGVIPDSLESLDGDLTVVQPKLNNLRQGTTDVHEFRLSAGGGYGDPLLREPERVQEDVGLGYVSREAAADMYGVVIDSDGKVEGTQTEARRLQIRTERIGRPPPRAINESDGHRVSEYLVLKADAKANGESEEGIKMHCRMCDTAICGITENYKDAVVYRRLPISAGGSMMNDPSLYVDVNIELRQFVCPGCATLLETEVACESDAVLRDIELSPV
;
A
#
# COMPACT_ATOMS: atom_id res chain seq x y z
N CYS A 1 -5.14 1.96 16.62
CA CYS A 1 -3.84 2.55 16.22
C CYS A 1 -3.64 2.45 14.71
N ALA A 2 -4.60 2.98 13.95
CA ALA A 2 -4.51 3.24 12.52
C ALA A 2 -4.92 4.71 12.38
N SER A 3 -3.99 5.57 11.98
CA SER A 3 -4.27 7.00 11.81
C SER A 3 -3.27 7.58 10.81
N GLY A 4 -3.76 8.06 9.67
CA GLY A 4 -3.03 8.99 8.82
C GLY A 4 -2.12 8.40 7.74
N GLY A 5 -2.48 7.27 7.12
CA GLY A 5 -1.80 6.78 5.91
C GLY A 5 -0.31 6.48 6.09
N SER A 6 0.17 6.25 7.32
CA SER A 6 1.56 5.97 7.63
C SER A 6 1.77 4.56 8.15
N SER A 7 2.94 4.03 7.82
CA SER A 7 3.43 2.68 8.12
C SER A 7 3.59 2.43 9.61
N ASN A 8 3.09 1.30 10.14
CA ASN A 8 3.51 0.81 11.46
C ASN A 8 4.82 0.04 11.32
N ALA A 9 5.72 0.21 12.27
CA ALA A 9 7.07 -0.34 12.15
C ALA A 9 7.16 -1.80 12.62
N PRO A 10 7.78 -2.70 11.83
CA PRO A 10 8.13 -4.02 12.30
C PRO A 10 9.38 -3.92 13.18
N ILE A 11 9.18 -3.84 14.50
CA ILE A 11 10.31 -3.77 15.44
C ILE A 11 10.95 -5.15 15.54
N SER A 12 12.22 -5.24 15.19
CA SER A 12 13.09 -6.38 15.52
C SER A 12 14.16 -5.91 16.48
N GLY A 13 14.13 -6.42 17.71
CA GLY A 13 15.25 -6.31 18.64
C GLY A 13 16.37 -7.23 18.18
N MET A 14 17.59 -6.72 18.09
CA MET A 14 18.78 -7.47 17.72
C MET A 14 19.75 -7.49 18.89
N SER A 15 20.37 -8.63 19.15
CA SER A 15 21.34 -8.78 20.24
C SER A 15 22.34 -9.91 19.96
N GLY A 16 23.49 -9.85 20.63
CA GLY A 16 24.50 -10.89 20.53
C GLY A 16 25.86 -10.41 21.01
N ILE A 17 26.90 -11.01 20.44
CA ILE A 17 28.28 -10.55 20.55
C ILE A 17 28.65 -9.84 19.25
N ASN A 18 29.21 -8.65 19.35
CA ASN A 18 29.58 -7.84 18.18
C ASN A 18 30.96 -8.25 17.63
N GLN A 19 31.38 -7.59 16.56
CA GLN A 19 32.68 -7.76 15.90
C GLN A 19 33.91 -7.43 16.77
N ARG A 20 33.70 -6.86 17.95
CA ARG A 20 34.75 -6.56 18.95
C ARG A 20 34.76 -7.56 20.12
N GLY A 21 33.88 -8.57 20.11
CA GLY A 21 33.76 -9.53 21.20
C GLY A 21 32.95 -9.02 22.40
N GLU A 22 32.22 -7.91 22.25
CA GLU A 22 31.46 -7.27 23.32
C GLU A 22 29.96 -7.61 23.19
N PRO A 23 29.23 -7.74 24.32
CA PRO A 23 27.78 -7.83 24.29
C PRO A 23 27.15 -6.56 23.70
N TRP A 24 26.17 -6.72 22.82
CA TRP A 24 25.41 -5.62 22.25
C TRP A 24 23.92 -5.93 22.18
N GLY A 25 23.12 -4.87 22.12
CA GLY A 25 21.69 -4.96 21.90
C GLY A 25 21.15 -3.64 21.37
N GLY A 26 20.17 -3.72 20.48
CA GLY A 26 19.54 -2.54 19.90
C GLY A 26 18.30 -2.91 19.09
N LEU A 27 17.58 -1.89 18.64
CA LEU A 27 16.50 -2.08 17.66
C LEU A 27 17.06 -2.00 16.25
N HIS A 28 16.40 -2.68 15.32
CA HIS A 28 16.58 -2.41 13.91
C HIS A 28 16.15 -0.97 13.58
N MET A 29 17.00 -0.23 12.89
CA MET A 29 16.89 1.23 12.77
C MET A 29 16.39 1.73 11.42
N GLU A 30 15.85 0.86 10.55
CA GLU A 30 15.19 1.29 9.31
C GLU A 30 13.79 1.86 9.56
N ILE A 31 13.24 1.58 10.74
CA ILE A 31 11.93 2.02 11.22
C ILE A 31 11.62 3.50 10.92
N PRO A 32 12.53 4.47 11.16
CA PRO A 32 12.24 5.88 10.93
C PRO A 32 11.96 6.24 9.47
N ALA A 33 12.34 5.41 8.50
CA ALA A 33 12.10 5.66 7.07
C ALA A 33 10.74 5.16 6.57
N GLY A 34 9.73 5.08 7.45
CA GLY A 34 8.36 4.78 7.05
C GLY A 34 7.87 5.64 5.88
N ALA A 35 6.80 5.21 5.23
CA ALA A 35 6.21 5.93 4.10
C ALA A 35 4.97 6.71 4.51
N LEU A 36 4.75 7.86 3.86
CA LEU A 36 3.53 8.66 4.00
C LEU A 36 2.66 8.48 2.77
N GLY A 37 1.39 8.12 2.99
CA GLY A 37 0.39 7.91 1.93
C GLY A 37 -0.01 9.19 1.20
N GLY A 38 -0.82 9.02 0.14
CA GLY A 38 -1.34 10.13 -0.66
C GLY A 38 -2.17 11.12 0.16
N PHE A 39 -1.98 12.41 -0.08
CA PHE A 39 -2.77 13.47 0.53
C PHE A 39 -3.94 13.86 -0.40
N ALA A 40 -4.85 14.71 0.07
CA ALA A 40 -5.99 15.15 -0.73
C ALA A 40 -5.59 15.98 -1.97
N LEU A 41 -4.43 16.63 -1.94
CA LEU A 41 -3.99 17.59 -2.98
C LEU A 41 -2.61 17.28 -3.56
N ASN A 42 -1.89 16.29 -3.04
CA ASN A 42 -0.54 15.96 -3.46
C ASN A 42 -0.19 14.51 -3.15
N ASP A 43 0.81 14.01 -3.87
CA ASP A 43 1.39 12.71 -3.61
C ASP A 43 2.00 12.64 -2.20
N GLY A 44 1.99 11.42 -1.67
CA GLY A 44 2.68 11.02 -0.47
C GLY A 44 4.19 11.14 -0.59
N ILE A 45 4.88 10.90 0.52
CA ILE A 45 6.33 11.05 0.61
C ILE A 45 6.95 9.65 0.75
N PRO A 46 7.68 9.17 -0.28
CA PRO A 46 8.51 7.98 -0.17
C PRO A 46 9.49 8.15 0.98
N THR A 47 9.66 7.12 1.81
CA THR A 47 10.56 7.17 2.99
C THR A 47 10.41 8.42 3.88
N GLY A 48 9.20 9.00 3.89
CA GLY A 48 8.89 10.31 4.47
C GLY A 48 8.75 10.37 5.99
N GLY A 49 8.95 9.26 6.70
CA GLY A 49 8.93 9.22 8.16
C GLY A 49 7.84 8.34 8.76
N THR A 50 7.77 8.38 10.09
CA THR A 50 6.75 7.66 10.88
C THR A 50 5.87 8.64 11.64
N LEU A 51 4.63 8.26 11.92
CA LEU A 51 3.65 9.14 12.57
C LEU A 51 4.12 9.69 13.93
N TRP A 52 4.85 8.89 14.70
CA TRP A 52 5.31 9.27 16.04
C TRP A 52 6.55 10.16 16.03
N SER A 53 7.27 10.21 14.92
CA SER A 53 8.42 11.11 14.78
C SER A 53 8.75 11.41 13.32
N TYR A 54 8.23 12.53 12.84
CA TYR A 54 8.55 13.07 11.51
C TYR A 54 9.98 13.64 11.41
N GLY A 55 10.62 13.93 12.55
CA GLY A 55 11.97 14.49 12.60
C GLY A 55 13.09 13.45 12.70
N THR A 56 12.76 12.18 12.94
CA THR A 56 13.77 11.12 13.05
C THR A 56 14.28 10.75 11.66
N ARG A 57 15.59 10.59 11.56
CA ARG A 57 16.27 10.19 10.33
C ARG A 57 16.73 8.75 10.44
N MET A 58 16.70 8.04 9.31
CA MET A 58 17.40 6.77 9.18
C MET A 58 18.90 6.99 9.48
N PRO A 59 19.56 6.10 10.25
CA PRO A 59 21.00 6.18 10.44
C PRO A 59 21.72 5.83 9.12
N ASP A 60 22.94 6.32 8.97
CA ASP A 60 23.81 5.92 7.86
C ASP A 60 24.17 4.44 7.98
N ALA A 61 24.15 3.72 6.85
CA ALA A 61 24.48 2.30 6.81
C ALA A 61 25.88 2.03 7.38
N GLU A 62 26.86 2.87 7.03
CA GLU A 62 28.24 2.77 7.53
C GLU A 62 28.34 2.88 9.05
N THR A 63 27.54 3.77 9.67
CA THR A 63 27.52 3.92 11.13
C THR A 63 26.95 2.67 11.79
N GLU A 64 25.88 2.10 11.23
CA GLU A 64 25.28 0.88 11.75
C GLU A 64 26.22 -0.33 11.61
N GLU A 65 26.92 -0.47 10.48
CA GLU A 65 27.90 -1.55 10.25
C GLU A 65 29.17 -1.40 11.11
N GLN A 66 29.54 -0.17 11.48
CA GLN A 66 30.65 0.08 12.41
C GLN A 66 30.36 -0.41 13.84
N ASP A 67 29.11 -0.27 14.28
CA ASP A 67 28.71 -0.56 15.66
C ASP A 67 28.02 -1.90 15.85
N ARG A 68 27.51 -2.51 14.77
CA ARG A 68 26.75 -3.75 14.80
C ARG A 68 27.36 -4.79 13.86
N PRO A 69 27.24 -6.09 14.17
CA PRO A 69 27.83 -7.15 13.35
C PRO A 69 26.94 -7.48 12.13
N ILE A 70 26.52 -6.46 11.39
CA ILE A 70 25.72 -6.58 10.17
C ILE A 70 26.51 -6.04 8.98
N LEU A 71 26.15 -6.49 7.79
CA LEU A 71 26.51 -5.89 6.52
C LEU A 71 25.23 -5.75 5.71
N PHE A 72 24.91 -4.54 5.27
CA PHE A 72 23.78 -4.31 4.38
C PHE A 72 24.12 -4.83 2.97
N LEU A 73 23.20 -5.59 2.39
CA LEU A 73 23.28 -6.00 0.98
C LEU A 73 22.66 -4.92 0.09
N TYR A 74 21.49 -4.44 0.51
CA TYR A 74 20.80 -3.34 -0.13
C TYR A 74 19.87 -2.65 0.86
N ARG A 75 19.57 -1.40 0.54
CA ARG A 75 18.68 -0.51 1.26
C ARG A 75 18.06 0.44 0.24
N SER A 76 16.77 0.30 -0.01
CA SER A 76 16.10 0.98 -1.14
C SER A 76 14.60 1.15 -0.89
N GLU A 77 13.92 1.79 -1.82
CA GLU A 77 12.46 1.90 -1.85
C GLU A 77 11.87 0.68 -2.58
N LEU A 78 10.89 0.02 -1.95
CA LEU A 78 10.28 -1.20 -2.45
C LEU A 78 9.25 -0.87 -3.53
N LYS A 79 9.66 -1.01 -4.79
CA LYS A 79 8.77 -0.86 -5.96
C LYS A 79 7.44 -1.59 -5.79
N ASP A 80 6.36 -0.97 -6.26
CA ASP A 80 4.97 -1.47 -6.19
C ASP A 80 4.39 -1.63 -4.78
N SER A 81 5.09 -1.18 -3.73
CA SER A 81 4.57 -1.27 -2.36
C SER A 81 3.53 -0.19 -2.03
N GLY A 82 3.62 0.98 -2.65
CA GLY A 82 2.73 2.11 -2.37
C GLY A 82 1.29 1.84 -2.79
N GLY A 83 0.32 2.23 -1.95
CA GLY A 83 -1.09 2.09 -2.27
C GLY A 83 -1.48 2.95 -3.47
N ALA A 84 -2.12 2.33 -4.46
CA ALA A 84 -2.55 3.03 -5.67
C ALA A 84 -3.65 4.06 -5.36
N GLY A 85 -3.57 5.24 -5.96
CA GLY A 85 -4.61 6.26 -5.86
C GLY A 85 -4.42 7.38 -6.86
N ARG A 86 -5.36 8.33 -6.94
CA ARG A 86 -5.15 9.59 -7.67
C ARG A 86 -3.88 10.28 -7.17
N TRP A 87 -3.71 10.31 -5.84
CA TRP A 87 -2.47 10.67 -5.17
C TRP A 87 -1.87 9.43 -4.51
N ALA A 88 -0.59 9.17 -4.77
CA ALA A 88 0.09 7.91 -4.43
C ALA A 88 1.50 8.18 -3.86
N ARG A 89 2.54 7.43 -4.28
CA ARG A 89 3.96 7.57 -3.90
C ARG A 89 4.35 7.30 -2.45
N GLY A 90 3.45 6.78 -1.62
CA GLY A 90 3.83 6.29 -0.29
C GLY A 90 4.60 4.97 -0.38
N VAL A 91 5.75 4.89 -1.05
CA VAL A 91 6.51 3.65 -1.23
C VAL A 91 7.27 3.32 0.05
N GLY A 92 7.12 2.08 0.55
CA GLY A 92 7.80 1.60 1.77
C GLY A 92 9.27 1.26 1.52
N PRO A 93 10.15 1.39 2.54
CA PRO A 93 11.54 0.96 2.40
C PRO A 93 11.69 -0.55 2.52
N VAL A 94 12.75 -1.06 1.91
CA VAL A 94 13.26 -2.42 2.08
C VAL A 94 14.75 -2.38 2.40
N ALA A 95 15.17 -3.21 3.34
CA ALA A 95 16.58 -3.40 3.66
C ALA A 95 16.88 -4.88 3.91
N ALA A 96 17.96 -5.37 3.33
CA ALA A 96 18.46 -6.72 3.59
C ALA A 96 19.87 -6.66 4.19
N GLN A 97 20.10 -7.50 5.20
CA GLN A 97 21.36 -7.57 5.92
C GLN A 97 21.79 -9.02 6.14
N VAL A 98 23.11 -9.23 6.19
CA VAL A 98 23.74 -10.50 6.58
C VAL A 98 24.57 -10.29 7.86
N THR A 99 24.69 -11.33 8.68
CA THR A 99 25.62 -11.30 9.82
C THR A 99 27.07 -11.18 9.33
N HIS A 100 27.80 -10.18 9.82
CA HIS A 100 29.18 -9.90 9.44
C HIS A 100 30.03 -9.56 10.67
N GLY A 101 31.18 -10.22 10.83
CA GLY A 101 32.05 -10.02 11.99
C GLY A 101 31.59 -10.68 13.29
N ALA A 102 30.47 -11.42 13.29
CA ALA A 102 30.04 -12.27 14.39
C ALA A 102 29.56 -13.64 13.87
N ASP A 103 29.38 -14.60 14.78
CA ASP A 103 28.91 -15.95 14.43
C ASP A 103 27.38 -16.01 14.20
N GLN A 104 26.63 -15.17 14.90
CA GLN A 104 25.18 -15.09 14.79
C GLN A 104 24.64 -13.76 15.35
N ILE A 105 23.43 -13.40 14.93
CA ILE A 105 22.59 -12.37 15.55
C ILE A 105 21.31 -13.02 16.07
N ARG A 106 20.87 -12.64 17.27
CA ARG A 106 19.56 -13.02 17.80
C ARG A 106 18.56 -11.90 17.54
N HIS A 107 17.43 -12.26 16.94
CA HIS A 107 16.29 -11.40 16.64
C HIS A 107 15.11 -11.75 17.55
N ASP A 108 14.53 -10.73 18.17
CA ASP A 108 13.27 -10.79 18.89
C ASP A 108 12.29 -9.83 18.18
N VAL A 109 11.36 -10.41 17.42
CA VAL A 109 10.42 -9.67 16.56
C VAL A 109 9.16 -9.34 17.34
N SER A 110 8.83 -8.05 17.38
CA SER A 110 7.55 -7.54 17.86
C SER A 110 6.99 -6.53 16.88
N ALA A 111 6.11 -7.01 16.02
CA ALA A 111 5.54 -6.22 14.95
C ALA A 111 4.02 -6.39 14.84
N CYS A 112 3.38 -5.55 14.03
CA CYS A 112 1.98 -5.65 13.63
C CYS A 112 1.85 -5.29 12.14
N GLY A 113 0.65 -5.45 11.56
CA GLY A 113 0.41 -5.05 10.17
C GLY A 113 0.90 -6.02 9.11
N PHE A 114 1.00 -7.32 9.44
CA PHE A 114 1.49 -8.37 8.54
C PHE A 114 0.35 -8.98 7.70
N ALA A 115 -0.77 -9.34 8.35
CA ALA A 115 -1.99 -9.85 7.68
C ALA A 115 -2.91 -8.74 7.16
N ILE A 116 -3.00 -7.63 7.88
CA ILE A 116 -3.88 -6.51 7.54
C ILE A 116 -3.01 -5.26 7.38
N PRO A 117 -3.07 -4.57 6.23
CA PRO A 117 -2.39 -3.30 6.03
C PRO A 117 -2.75 -2.27 7.10
N THR A 118 -1.76 -1.58 7.64
CA THR A 118 -1.97 -0.52 8.65
C THR A 118 -2.26 0.83 8.01
N SER A 119 -2.01 0.94 6.71
CA SER A 119 -2.21 2.10 5.86
C SER A 119 -3.29 1.78 4.83
N GLY A 120 -4.55 1.93 5.25
CA GLY A 120 -5.70 1.84 4.35
C GLY A 120 -5.64 2.93 3.27
N GLY A 121 -6.33 2.67 2.16
CA GLY A 121 -6.62 3.72 1.20
C GLY A 121 -7.71 4.67 1.71
N LEU A 122 -7.83 5.83 1.09
CA LEU A 122 -8.88 6.81 1.43
C LEU A 122 -9.63 7.25 0.18
N PHE A 123 -10.95 7.29 0.28
CA PHE A 123 -11.85 7.71 -0.80
C PHE A 123 -11.51 7.02 -2.12
N GLY A 124 -11.47 5.69 -2.10
CA GLY A 124 -11.22 4.89 -3.30
C GLY A 124 -9.75 4.69 -3.67
N GLY A 125 -8.82 5.23 -2.88
CA GLY A 125 -7.44 4.77 -2.90
C GLY A 125 -7.31 3.35 -2.37
N TYR A 126 -6.23 2.66 -2.70
CA TYR A 126 -5.92 1.30 -2.28
C TYR A 126 -4.99 1.30 -1.07
N PRO A 127 -5.01 0.25 -0.23
CA PRO A 127 -4.08 0.11 0.87
C PRO A 127 -2.62 -0.01 0.40
N GLY A 128 -1.68 0.44 1.22
CA GLY A 128 -0.25 0.17 1.01
C GLY A 128 0.13 -1.26 1.40
N ALA A 129 1.26 -1.75 0.90
CA ALA A 129 1.78 -3.07 1.27
C ALA A 129 1.98 -3.19 2.78
N SER A 130 1.74 -4.40 3.29
CA SER A 130 1.94 -4.78 4.69
C SER A 130 3.42 -4.94 5.05
N ASN A 131 3.72 -4.99 6.35
CA ASN A 131 5.05 -5.38 6.82
C ASN A 131 5.34 -6.83 6.47
N LEU A 132 6.55 -7.14 6.04
CA LEU A 132 7.01 -8.50 5.83
C LEU A 132 8.46 -8.62 6.29
N ILE A 133 8.77 -9.70 7.00
CA ILE A 133 10.14 -10.06 7.34
C ILE A 133 10.40 -11.43 6.74
N ILE A 134 11.46 -11.52 5.95
CA ILE A 134 11.87 -12.72 5.26
C ILE A 134 13.30 -13.05 5.67
N GLU A 135 13.55 -14.33 5.90
CA GLU A 135 14.90 -14.85 6.08
C GLU A 135 15.21 -15.85 4.99
N LYS A 136 16.25 -15.57 4.20
CA LYS A 136 16.84 -16.49 3.25
C LYS A 136 17.90 -17.31 3.99
N ARG A 137 17.50 -18.50 4.42
CA ARG A 137 18.31 -19.42 5.22
C ARG A 137 19.31 -20.18 4.36
N ASN A 138 20.48 -20.48 4.91
CA ASN A 138 21.52 -21.27 4.25
C ASN A 138 21.87 -20.74 2.84
N SER A 139 21.90 -19.41 2.68
CA SER A 139 22.07 -18.81 1.35
C SER A 139 23.49 -18.94 0.82
N ASN A 140 23.63 -18.78 -0.50
CA ASN A 140 24.91 -18.70 -1.20
C ASN A 140 25.54 -17.29 -1.18
N VAL A 141 25.12 -16.40 -0.27
CA VAL A 141 25.60 -15.00 -0.18
C VAL A 141 27.13 -14.88 -0.13
N ARG A 142 27.83 -15.86 0.47
CA ARG A 142 29.30 -15.87 0.55
C ARG A 142 29.96 -16.12 -0.81
N ASP A 143 29.31 -16.82 -1.72
CA ASP A 143 29.81 -17.04 -3.08
C ASP A 143 29.77 -15.76 -3.91
N PHE A 144 28.78 -14.89 -3.66
CA PHE A 144 28.72 -13.56 -4.24
C PHE A 144 29.91 -12.71 -3.76
N PHE A 145 30.17 -12.70 -2.46
CA PHE A 145 31.30 -11.97 -1.88
C PHE A 145 32.65 -12.46 -2.41
N ALA A 146 32.83 -13.78 -2.55
CA ALA A 146 34.05 -14.36 -3.13
C ALA A 146 34.29 -13.90 -4.58
N LYS A 147 33.23 -13.56 -5.31
CA LYS A 147 33.29 -13.00 -6.67
C LYS A 147 33.39 -11.47 -6.69
N GLY A 148 33.40 -10.81 -5.53
CA GLY A 148 33.39 -9.35 -5.42
C GLY A 148 32.07 -8.71 -5.81
N VAL A 149 30.96 -9.44 -5.69
CA VAL A 149 29.60 -8.97 -6.02
C VAL A 149 28.78 -8.89 -4.74
N ILE A 150 27.99 -7.82 -4.59
CA ILE A 150 26.96 -7.70 -3.55
C ILE A 150 25.61 -8.02 -4.20
N PRO A 151 24.81 -8.96 -3.65
CA PRO A 151 23.45 -9.23 -4.13
C PRO A 151 22.55 -8.01 -3.96
N ASP A 152 21.65 -7.76 -4.92
CA ASP A 152 20.74 -6.61 -4.94
C ASP A 152 19.27 -6.97 -4.62
N SER A 153 18.99 -8.27 -4.42
CA SER A 153 17.65 -8.82 -4.24
C SER A 153 17.71 -10.20 -3.59
N LEU A 154 16.68 -10.58 -2.82
CA LEU A 154 16.58 -11.94 -2.25
C LEU A 154 16.39 -13.02 -3.33
N GLU A 155 15.78 -12.66 -4.46
CA GLU A 155 15.51 -13.55 -5.58
C GLU A 155 16.81 -13.99 -6.29
N SER A 156 17.86 -13.18 -6.21
CA SER A 156 19.19 -13.54 -6.75
C SER A 156 19.93 -14.61 -5.94
N LEU A 157 19.50 -14.87 -4.71
CA LEU A 157 20.14 -15.80 -3.79
C LEU A 157 19.50 -17.19 -3.84
N ASP A 158 20.32 -18.22 -3.71
CA ASP A 158 19.87 -19.57 -3.38
C ASP A 158 19.60 -19.68 -1.87
N GLY A 159 18.92 -20.75 -1.46
CA GLY A 159 18.61 -21.04 -0.04
C GLY A 159 17.12 -21.06 0.26
N ASP A 160 16.80 -21.43 1.50
CA ASP A 160 15.42 -21.66 1.94
C ASP A 160 14.76 -20.35 2.37
N LEU A 161 13.65 -19.99 1.73
CA LEU A 161 12.90 -18.79 2.10
C LEU A 161 11.97 -19.09 3.27
N THR A 162 12.18 -18.39 4.39
CA THR A 162 11.35 -18.49 5.59
C THR A 162 10.68 -17.15 5.88
N VAL A 163 9.35 -17.15 5.96
CA VAL A 163 8.59 -15.99 6.43
C VAL A 163 8.65 -15.93 7.96
N VAL A 164 9.05 -14.80 8.51
CA VAL A 164 9.21 -14.61 9.95
C VAL A 164 7.89 -14.12 10.56
N GLN A 165 7.48 -14.76 11.65
CA GLN A 165 6.25 -14.43 12.36
C GLN A 165 6.39 -13.13 13.18
N PRO A 166 5.33 -12.30 13.26
CA PRO A 166 5.40 -10.95 13.84
C PRO A 166 5.62 -10.91 15.37
N LYS A 167 5.52 -12.07 16.04
CA LYS A 167 5.72 -12.25 17.49
C LYS A 167 6.71 -13.38 17.78
N LEU A 168 7.75 -13.50 16.94
CA LEU A 168 8.76 -14.54 17.08
C LEU A 168 9.91 -14.08 17.97
N ASN A 169 10.23 -14.85 18.99
CA ASN A 169 11.38 -14.61 19.87
C ASN A 169 12.53 -15.56 19.54
N ASN A 170 13.76 -15.13 19.82
CA ASN A 170 14.97 -15.94 19.72
C ASN A 170 15.18 -16.56 18.32
N LEU A 171 14.83 -15.83 17.27
CA LEU A 171 15.22 -16.16 15.90
C LEU A 171 16.74 -15.95 15.79
N ARG A 172 17.47 -16.94 15.30
CA ARG A 172 18.93 -16.87 15.17
C ARG A 172 19.29 -16.71 13.72
N GLN A 173 19.91 -15.60 13.34
CA GLN A 173 20.46 -15.38 12.02
C GLN A 173 21.93 -15.82 12.02
N GLY A 174 22.29 -16.83 11.20
CA GLY A 174 23.67 -17.27 11.02
C GLY A 174 24.46 -16.38 10.05
N THR A 175 25.69 -16.80 9.73
CA THR A 175 26.60 -16.06 8.83
C THR A 175 26.28 -16.21 7.35
N THR A 176 25.43 -17.17 6.97
CA THR A 176 24.94 -17.38 5.61
C THR A 176 23.46 -17.03 5.48
N ASP A 177 22.81 -16.58 6.55
CA ASP A 177 21.41 -16.20 6.53
C ASP A 177 21.27 -14.72 6.19
N VAL A 178 20.42 -14.40 5.21
CA VAL A 178 20.08 -13.03 4.85
C VAL A 178 18.71 -12.69 5.43
N HIS A 179 18.64 -11.60 6.16
CA HIS A 179 17.43 -11.14 6.83
C HIS A 179 16.95 -9.84 6.17
N GLU A 180 15.78 -9.87 5.56
CA GLU A 180 15.16 -8.75 4.86
C GLU A 180 13.96 -8.21 5.62
N PHE A 181 13.93 -6.89 5.79
CA PHE A 181 12.82 -6.15 6.33
C PHE A 181 12.14 -5.37 5.20
N ARG A 182 10.86 -5.66 4.94
CA ARG A 182 9.98 -4.84 4.12
C ARG A 182 9.03 -4.10 5.04
N LEU A 183 9.14 -2.79 5.09
CA LEU A 183 8.30 -1.97 5.94
C LEU A 183 7.03 -1.59 5.19
N SER A 184 5.93 -1.43 5.93
CA SER A 184 4.65 -1.13 5.31
C SER A 184 4.72 0.18 4.54
N ALA A 185 3.95 0.25 3.47
CA ALA A 185 3.91 1.42 2.61
C ALA A 185 2.79 2.38 3.07
N GLY A 186 2.66 3.53 2.43
CA GLY A 186 1.53 4.44 2.57
C GLY A 186 0.37 4.04 1.67
N GLY A 187 -0.86 4.33 2.11
CA GLY A 187 -2.07 4.10 1.32
C GLY A 187 -2.27 5.17 0.25
N GLY A 188 -3.03 4.84 -0.79
CA GLY A 188 -3.41 5.78 -1.84
C GLY A 188 -4.60 6.65 -1.44
N TYR A 189 -4.75 7.80 -2.12
CA TYR A 189 -5.92 8.67 -2.00
C TYR A 189 -6.62 8.80 -3.35
N GLY A 190 -7.93 8.60 -3.39
CA GLY A 190 -8.72 8.75 -4.62
C GLY A 190 -8.62 7.55 -5.57
N ASP A 191 -9.56 7.43 -6.50
CA ASP A 191 -9.55 6.41 -7.56
C ASP A 191 -8.27 6.49 -8.42
N PRO A 192 -7.46 5.42 -8.49
CA PRO A 192 -6.26 5.36 -9.32
C PRO A 192 -6.47 5.73 -10.80
N LEU A 193 -7.66 5.44 -11.35
CA LEU A 193 -7.98 5.75 -12.76
C LEU A 193 -8.14 7.25 -13.02
N LEU A 194 -8.13 8.09 -11.98
CA LEU A 194 -8.15 9.54 -12.07
C LEU A 194 -6.75 10.16 -11.92
N ARG A 195 -5.69 9.36 -11.70
CA ARG A 195 -4.31 9.85 -11.70
C ARG A 195 -3.92 10.30 -13.12
N GLU A 196 -3.14 11.37 -13.22
CA GLU A 196 -2.62 11.86 -14.51
C GLU A 196 -1.64 10.82 -15.11
N PRO A 197 -1.80 10.41 -16.39
CA PRO A 197 -0.92 9.42 -17.01
C PRO A 197 0.57 9.80 -16.96
N GLU A 198 0.88 11.10 -17.11
CA GLU A 198 2.24 11.63 -17.07
C GLU A 198 2.88 11.46 -15.69
N ARG A 199 2.09 11.54 -14.61
CA ARG A 199 2.57 11.26 -13.26
C ARG A 199 2.86 9.78 -13.07
N VAL A 200 2.03 8.89 -13.63
CA VAL A 200 2.31 7.44 -13.61
C VAL A 200 3.57 7.13 -14.40
N GLN A 201 3.79 7.78 -15.54
CA GLN A 201 5.03 7.66 -16.30
C GLN A 201 6.25 8.09 -15.48
N GLU A 202 6.16 9.21 -14.75
CA GLU A 202 7.20 9.64 -13.82
C GLU A 202 7.43 8.60 -12.70
N ASP A 203 6.36 8.06 -12.11
CA ASP A 203 6.43 7.01 -11.07
C ASP A 203 7.17 5.77 -11.59
N VAL A 204 6.93 5.39 -12.86
CA VAL A 204 7.64 4.29 -13.54
C VAL A 204 9.11 4.65 -13.78
N GLY A 205 9.39 5.88 -14.23
CA GLY A 205 10.76 6.36 -14.44
C GLY A 205 11.59 6.45 -13.15
N LEU A 206 10.94 6.75 -12.02
CA LEU A 206 11.55 6.77 -10.68
C LEU A 206 11.64 5.37 -10.05
N GLY A 207 10.99 4.36 -10.64
CA GLY A 207 11.01 2.99 -10.13
C GLY A 207 10.08 2.74 -8.94
N TYR A 208 9.12 3.63 -8.68
CA TYR A 208 8.09 3.47 -7.64
C TYR A 208 7.00 2.50 -8.06
N VAL A 209 6.69 2.51 -9.35
CA VAL A 209 5.64 1.71 -9.98
C VAL A 209 6.27 0.94 -11.14
N SER A 210 5.95 -0.34 -11.30
CA SER A 210 6.31 -1.14 -12.45
C SER A 210 5.39 -0.85 -13.64
N ARG A 211 5.79 -1.28 -14.84
CA ARG A 211 4.96 -1.10 -16.06
C ARG A 211 3.67 -1.91 -15.96
N GLU A 212 3.76 -3.06 -15.32
CA GLU A 212 2.65 -3.97 -15.02
C GLU A 212 1.68 -3.30 -14.05
N ALA A 213 2.17 -2.77 -12.93
CA ALA A 213 1.33 -2.05 -11.97
C ALA A 213 0.73 -0.76 -12.55
N ALA A 214 1.44 -0.05 -13.44
CA ALA A 214 0.88 1.08 -14.17
C ALA A 214 -0.37 0.69 -14.98
N ALA A 215 -0.31 -0.43 -15.70
CA ALA A 215 -1.41 -0.92 -16.51
C ALA A 215 -2.56 -1.51 -15.69
N ASP A 216 -2.26 -2.21 -14.59
CA ASP A 216 -3.26 -2.93 -13.80
C ASP A 216 -3.95 -2.04 -12.77
N MET A 217 -3.20 -1.18 -12.08
CA MET A 217 -3.74 -0.35 -11.01
C MET A 217 -4.26 0.99 -11.52
N TYR A 218 -3.54 1.63 -12.46
CA TYR A 218 -3.86 2.99 -12.95
C TYR A 218 -4.49 3.02 -14.35
N GLY A 219 -4.50 1.87 -15.03
CA GLY A 219 -4.93 1.74 -16.41
C GLY A 219 -4.04 2.49 -17.41
N VAL A 220 -2.80 2.79 -17.06
CA VAL A 220 -1.86 3.55 -17.88
C VAL A 220 -0.88 2.59 -18.54
N VAL A 221 -0.82 2.63 -19.87
CA VAL A 221 0.09 1.78 -20.65
C VAL A 221 1.33 2.60 -21.00
N ILE A 222 2.51 2.06 -20.67
CA ILE A 222 3.80 2.70 -20.96
C ILE A 222 4.57 1.83 -21.97
N ASP A 223 4.98 2.42 -23.09
CA ASP A 223 5.73 1.75 -24.17
C ASP A 223 7.19 1.41 -23.78
N SER A 224 7.92 0.69 -24.65
CA SER A 224 9.32 0.33 -24.39
C SER A 224 10.25 1.52 -24.11
N ASP A 225 9.93 2.70 -24.65
CA ASP A 225 10.73 3.93 -24.51
C ASP A 225 10.39 4.70 -23.22
N GLY A 226 9.43 4.20 -22.44
CA GLY A 226 9.02 4.82 -21.18
C GLY A 226 8.04 5.98 -21.38
N LYS A 227 7.27 5.97 -22.47
CA LYS A 227 6.26 6.98 -22.80
C LYS A 227 4.84 6.45 -22.67
N VAL A 228 3.91 7.32 -22.29
CA VAL A 228 2.47 7.00 -22.22
C VAL A 228 1.92 6.73 -23.62
N GLU A 229 1.28 5.58 -23.76
CA GLU A 229 0.49 5.20 -24.93
C GLU A 229 -0.96 5.66 -24.74
N GLY A 230 -1.31 6.83 -25.27
CA GLY A 230 -2.60 7.49 -25.01
C GLY A 230 -3.83 6.64 -25.36
N THR A 231 -3.91 6.14 -26.60
CA THR A 231 -5.05 5.31 -27.05
C THR A 231 -5.15 3.99 -26.28
N GLN A 232 -4.02 3.35 -25.96
CA GLN A 232 -4.01 2.11 -25.17
C GLN A 232 -4.41 2.36 -23.72
N THR A 233 -4.00 3.50 -23.15
CA THR A 233 -4.37 3.95 -21.80
C THR A 233 -5.88 4.20 -21.70
N GLU A 234 -6.48 4.90 -22.67
CA GLU A 234 -7.93 5.10 -22.70
C GLU A 234 -8.70 3.78 -22.79
N ALA A 235 -8.26 2.87 -23.67
CA ALA A 235 -8.84 1.55 -23.81
C ALA A 235 -8.72 0.72 -22.52
N ARG A 236 -7.55 0.73 -21.87
CA ARG A 236 -7.30 0.01 -20.61
C ARG A 236 -8.15 0.57 -19.47
N ARG A 237 -8.27 1.89 -19.33
CA ARG A 237 -9.15 2.52 -18.33
C ARG A 237 -10.62 2.18 -18.56
N LEU A 238 -11.09 2.17 -19.81
CA LEU A 238 -12.45 1.77 -20.15
C LEU A 238 -12.69 0.29 -19.82
N GLN A 239 -11.71 -0.57 -20.09
CA GLN A 239 -11.75 -1.98 -19.71
C GLN A 239 -11.90 -2.14 -18.19
N ILE A 240 -11.03 -1.53 -17.38
CA ILE A 240 -11.10 -1.62 -15.92
C ILE A 240 -12.44 -1.08 -15.40
N ARG A 241 -12.94 0.03 -15.95
CA ARG A 241 -14.27 0.56 -15.59
C ARG A 241 -15.39 -0.43 -15.92
N THR A 242 -15.31 -1.08 -17.07
CA THR A 242 -16.28 -2.11 -17.50
C THR A 242 -16.24 -3.31 -16.57
N GLU A 243 -15.06 -3.79 -16.20
CA GLU A 243 -14.86 -4.89 -15.26
C GLU A 243 -15.39 -4.57 -13.85
N ARG A 244 -15.26 -3.31 -13.40
CA ARG A 244 -15.76 -2.89 -12.09
C ARG A 244 -17.28 -3.01 -11.96
N ILE A 245 -18.05 -2.71 -13.02
CA ILE A 245 -19.52 -2.69 -12.97
C ILE A 245 -20.20 -3.74 -13.87
N GLY A 246 -19.44 -4.60 -14.54
CA GLY A 246 -19.92 -5.66 -15.42
C GLY A 246 -20.48 -5.21 -16.79
N ARG A 247 -20.35 -3.92 -17.12
CA ARG A 247 -20.86 -3.30 -18.36
C ARG A 247 -20.14 -1.98 -18.65
N PRO A 248 -20.14 -1.49 -19.89
CA PRO A 248 -19.61 -0.15 -20.18
C PRO A 248 -20.29 0.93 -19.31
N PRO A 249 -19.55 1.91 -18.76
CA PRO A 249 -20.11 2.94 -17.91
C PRO A 249 -21.15 3.77 -18.68
N PRO A 250 -22.41 3.84 -18.22
CA PRO A 250 -23.48 4.58 -18.91
C PRO A 250 -23.28 6.10 -18.87
N ARG A 251 -22.42 6.61 -17.99
CA ARG A 251 -22.08 8.03 -17.90
C ARG A 251 -20.58 8.25 -18.00
N ALA A 252 -20.19 9.27 -18.75
CA ALA A 252 -18.83 9.76 -18.77
C ALA A 252 -18.48 10.42 -17.43
N ILE A 253 -17.18 10.54 -17.15
CA ILE A 253 -16.73 11.35 -16.03
C ILE A 253 -16.94 12.82 -16.37
N ASN A 254 -17.70 13.50 -15.52
CA ASN A 254 -17.89 14.94 -15.53
C ASN A 254 -18.20 15.38 -14.10
N GLU A 255 -17.39 16.30 -13.56
CA GLU A 255 -17.58 16.75 -12.18
C GLU A 255 -18.92 17.49 -12.03
N SER A 256 -19.74 17.01 -11.10
CA SER A 256 -21.01 17.61 -10.72
C SER A 256 -20.81 18.68 -9.66
N ASP A 257 -21.63 19.71 -9.74
CA ASP A 257 -21.86 20.66 -8.66
C ASP A 257 -22.68 20.03 -7.52
N GLY A 258 -22.73 20.73 -6.39
CA GLY A 258 -23.47 20.32 -5.18
C GLY A 258 -22.68 20.55 -3.89
N HIS A 259 -23.32 20.32 -2.75
CA HIS A 259 -22.65 20.43 -1.45
C HIS A 259 -21.82 19.18 -1.18
N ARG A 260 -20.49 19.32 -1.16
CA ARG A 260 -19.57 18.19 -1.08
C ARG A 260 -19.62 17.52 0.31
N VAL A 261 -19.82 16.21 0.34
CA VAL A 261 -19.81 15.37 1.55
C VAL A 261 -18.50 14.59 1.69
N SER A 262 -17.97 14.07 0.59
CA SER A 262 -16.69 13.36 0.52
C SER A 262 -15.94 13.72 -0.77
N GLU A 263 -14.82 13.07 -1.09
CA GLU A 263 -14.13 13.29 -2.38
C GLU A 263 -15.05 13.02 -3.59
N TYR A 264 -15.94 12.02 -3.49
CA TYR A 264 -16.75 11.56 -4.61
C TYR A 264 -18.27 11.64 -4.40
N LEU A 265 -18.74 12.23 -3.31
CA LEU A 265 -20.17 12.40 -3.02
C LEU A 265 -20.53 13.87 -2.80
N VAL A 266 -21.63 14.29 -3.43
CA VAL A 266 -22.24 15.62 -3.28
C VAL A 266 -23.72 15.49 -2.94
N LEU A 267 -24.26 16.48 -2.20
CA LEU A 267 -25.69 16.62 -1.96
C LEU A 267 -26.31 17.55 -3.00
N LYS A 268 -27.42 17.10 -3.58
CA LYS A 268 -28.22 17.89 -4.53
C LYS A 268 -29.70 17.75 -4.21
N ALA A 269 -30.45 18.82 -4.48
CA ALA A 269 -31.90 18.73 -4.55
C ALA A 269 -32.24 18.06 -5.89
N ASP A 270 -32.89 16.89 -5.82
CA ASP A 270 -33.32 16.20 -7.03
C ASP A 270 -34.62 16.84 -7.53
N ALA A 271 -34.65 17.24 -8.81
CA ALA A 271 -35.86 17.80 -9.42
C ALA A 271 -36.93 16.70 -9.51
N LYS A 272 -38.11 16.94 -8.94
CA LYS A 272 -39.19 15.95 -8.88
C LYS A 272 -39.70 15.60 -10.26
N ALA A 273 -39.80 14.30 -10.54
CA ALA A 273 -40.32 13.82 -11.82
C ALA A 273 -41.80 14.15 -12.06
N ASN A 274 -42.67 14.32 -11.04
CA ASN A 274 -44.13 14.36 -11.25
C ASN A 274 -44.97 15.13 -10.19
N GLY A 275 -44.57 16.35 -9.77
CA GLY A 275 -45.53 17.31 -9.18
C GLY A 275 -46.13 17.05 -7.79
N GLU A 276 -45.70 16.05 -7.00
CA GLU A 276 -46.14 15.87 -5.60
C GLU A 276 -45.07 16.35 -4.58
N SER A 277 -45.50 16.91 -3.44
CA SER A 277 -44.67 17.37 -2.29
C SER A 277 -43.90 16.19 -1.67
N GLU A 278 -42.56 16.05 -1.81
CA GLU A 278 -41.51 16.57 -0.90
C GLU A 278 -40.14 16.71 -1.63
N GLU A 279 -39.51 17.89 -1.54
CA GLU A 279 -38.14 18.12 -2.04
C GLU A 279 -37.15 17.32 -1.21
N GLY A 280 -36.52 16.30 -1.80
CA GLY A 280 -35.53 15.48 -1.12
C GLY A 280 -34.12 15.83 -1.56
N ILE A 281 -33.26 16.20 -0.61
CA ILE A 281 -31.82 16.20 -0.83
C ILE A 281 -31.36 14.75 -0.96
N LYS A 282 -30.57 14.43 -1.99
CA LYS A 282 -29.98 13.10 -2.19
C LYS A 282 -28.47 13.17 -2.34
N MET A 283 -27.81 12.04 -2.10
CA MET A 283 -26.40 11.85 -2.38
C MET A 283 -26.21 11.46 -3.84
N HIS A 284 -25.39 12.21 -4.55
CA HIS A 284 -25.03 11.99 -5.95
C HIS A 284 -23.53 11.71 -6.06
N CYS A 285 -23.15 10.91 -7.04
CA CYS A 285 -21.75 10.75 -7.41
C CYS A 285 -21.23 12.07 -8.00
N ARG A 286 -20.21 12.65 -7.37
CA ARG A 286 -19.55 13.87 -7.84
C ARG A 286 -18.95 13.71 -9.24
N MET A 287 -18.55 12.50 -9.64
CA MET A 287 -17.86 12.30 -10.93
C MET A 287 -18.80 12.10 -12.13
N CYS A 288 -20.12 12.00 -11.95
CA CYS A 288 -21.05 11.82 -13.08
C CYS A 288 -22.52 12.17 -12.79
N ASP A 289 -22.80 12.77 -11.64
CA ASP A 289 -24.14 13.16 -11.17
C ASP A 289 -25.15 12.00 -11.08
N THR A 290 -24.67 10.76 -10.93
CA THR A 290 -25.58 9.62 -10.71
C THR A 290 -26.12 9.70 -9.30
N ALA A 291 -27.45 9.79 -9.16
CA ALA A 291 -28.13 9.67 -7.86
C ALA A 291 -27.82 8.29 -7.26
N ILE A 292 -27.37 8.28 -6.00
CA ILE A 292 -26.95 7.06 -5.29
C ILE A 292 -28.05 6.65 -4.29
N CYS A 293 -28.31 7.47 -3.30
CA CYS A 293 -29.28 7.19 -2.23
C CYS A 293 -29.77 8.47 -1.56
N GLY A 294 -30.75 8.36 -0.66
CA GLY A 294 -31.14 9.40 0.27
C GLY A 294 -30.08 9.68 1.34
N ILE A 295 -30.19 10.82 2.04
CA ILE A 295 -29.19 11.27 3.03
C ILE A 295 -29.13 10.44 4.32
N THR A 296 -30.20 9.69 4.63
CA THR A 296 -30.26 8.82 5.81
C THR A 296 -29.78 7.39 5.52
N GLU A 297 -29.58 7.03 4.25
CA GLU A 297 -29.17 5.69 3.83
C GLU A 297 -27.64 5.57 3.80
N ASN A 298 -27.12 4.34 3.87
CA ASN A 298 -25.70 4.10 3.62
C ASN A 298 -25.46 4.01 2.11
N TYR A 299 -24.71 4.96 1.55
CA TYR A 299 -24.43 5.00 0.11
C TYR A 299 -23.77 3.72 -0.42
N LYS A 300 -23.03 2.99 0.43
CA LYS A 300 -22.36 1.74 0.06
C LYS A 300 -23.32 0.61 -0.30
N ASP A 301 -24.54 0.64 0.24
CA ASP A 301 -25.58 -0.35 -0.06
C ASP A 301 -26.25 -0.09 -1.43
N ALA A 302 -26.08 1.12 -1.98
CA ALA A 302 -26.72 1.57 -3.22
C ALA A 302 -25.75 1.62 -4.43
N VAL A 303 -24.53 1.13 -4.28
CA VAL A 303 -23.50 1.15 -5.33
C VAL A 303 -23.04 -0.27 -5.68
N VAL A 304 -22.21 -0.40 -6.72
CA VAL A 304 -21.66 -1.71 -7.07
C VAL A 304 -20.63 -2.09 -6.02
N TYR A 305 -20.95 -3.13 -5.26
CA TYR A 305 -20.08 -3.71 -4.25
C TYR A 305 -19.30 -4.90 -4.85
N ARG A 306 -17.97 -4.84 -4.81
CA ARG A 306 -17.09 -5.94 -5.21
C ARG A 306 -16.29 -6.44 -4.01
N ARG A 307 -16.18 -7.77 -3.92
CA ARG A 307 -15.35 -8.48 -2.93
C ARG A 307 -14.18 -9.11 -3.67
N LEU A 308 -12.96 -8.78 -3.27
CA LEU A 308 -11.74 -9.21 -3.94
C LEU A 308 -10.78 -9.80 -2.90
N PRO A 309 -9.90 -10.73 -3.29
CA PRO A 309 -8.78 -11.12 -2.43
C PRO A 309 -7.91 -9.89 -2.13
N ILE A 310 -7.26 -9.87 -0.96
CA ILE A 310 -6.40 -8.74 -0.57
C ILE A 310 -5.26 -8.48 -1.56
N SER A 311 -4.83 -9.50 -2.33
CA SER A 311 -3.82 -9.39 -3.38
C SER A 311 -4.24 -8.47 -4.54
N ALA A 312 -5.54 -8.20 -4.71
CA ALA A 312 -6.01 -7.16 -5.63
C ALA A 312 -5.63 -5.74 -5.17
N GLY A 313 -5.14 -5.61 -3.93
CA GLY A 313 -4.58 -4.40 -3.32
C GLY A 313 -3.31 -3.89 -4.01
N GLY A 314 -2.53 -4.80 -4.60
CA GLY A 314 -1.22 -4.55 -5.18
C GLY A 314 -0.35 -5.82 -5.11
N SER A 315 0.69 -5.89 -5.95
CA SER A 315 1.55 -7.08 -6.08
C SER A 315 2.36 -7.40 -4.82
N MET A 316 2.61 -6.39 -3.97
CA MET A 316 3.37 -6.51 -2.73
C MET A 316 2.50 -6.84 -1.50
N MET A 317 1.22 -7.15 -1.68
CA MET A 317 0.35 -7.57 -0.58
C MET A 317 0.73 -8.98 -0.09
N ASN A 318 0.88 -9.13 1.22
CA ASN A 318 1.13 -10.42 1.84
C ASN A 318 -0.09 -11.33 1.75
N ASP A 319 0.15 -12.64 1.84
CA ASP A 319 -0.90 -13.63 2.12
C ASP A 319 -1.30 -13.58 3.62
N PRO A 320 -2.53 -13.16 3.97
CA PRO A 320 -2.96 -13.07 5.36
C PRO A 320 -3.04 -14.42 6.07
N SER A 321 -3.24 -15.52 5.31
CA SER A 321 -3.38 -16.88 5.87
C SER A 321 -2.10 -17.37 6.58
N LEU A 322 -0.97 -16.71 6.33
CA LEU A 322 0.29 -16.95 7.04
C LEU A 322 0.27 -16.44 8.49
N TYR A 323 -0.71 -15.60 8.86
CA TYR A 323 -0.72 -14.90 10.15
C TYR A 323 -2.06 -14.97 10.89
N VAL A 324 -3.17 -15.12 10.18
CA VAL A 324 -4.52 -15.16 10.78
C VAL A 324 -5.38 -16.24 10.12
N ASP A 325 -6.27 -16.84 10.90
CA ASP A 325 -7.19 -17.88 10.43
C ASP A 325 -8.48 -17.32 9.79
N VAL A 326 -8.62 -15.99 9.75
CA VAL A 326 -9.78 -15.30 9.16
C VAL A 326 -9.46 -14.85 7.74
N ASN A 327 -10.46 -14.94 6.86
CA ASN A 327 -10.34 -14.45 5.50
C ASN A 327 -10.41 -12.92 5.47
N ILE A 328 -9.33 -12.28 5.00
CA ILE A 328 -9.24 -10.83 4.82
C ILE A 328 -9.47 -10.50 3.35
N GLU A 329 -10.40 -9.59 3.10
CA GLU A 329 -10.79 -9.18 1.75
C GLU A 329 -10.58 -7.69 1.51
N LEU A 330 -10.37 -7.34 0.24
CA LEU A 330 -10.48 -5.98 -0.26
C LEU A 330 -11.88 -5.77 -0.81
N ARG A 331 -12.59 -4.81 -0.23
CA ARG A 331 -13.93 -4.39 -0.65
C ARG A 331 -13.82 -3.13 -1.50
N GLN A 332 -14.58 -3.08 -2.59
CA GLN A 332 -14.66 -1.92 -3.45
C GLN A 332 -16.10 -1.45 -3.60
N PHE A 333 -16.32 -0.16 -3.42
CA PHE A 333 -17.61 0.49 -3.58
C PHE A 333 -17.54 1.42 -4.79
N VAL A 334 -18.22 1.04 -5.87
CA VAL A 334 -18.02 1.64 -7.19
C VAL A 334 -19.30 2.31 -7.69
N CYS A 335 -19.20 3.55 -8.16
CA CYS A 335 -20.33 4.25 -8.76
C CYS A 335 -20.93 3.46 -9.94
N PRO A 336 -22.24 3.17 -9.96
CA PRO A 336 -22.88 2.43 -11.05
C PRO A 336 -22.98 3.22 -12.36
N GLY A 337 -22.77 4.53 -12.33
CA GLY A 337 -22.87 5.42 -13.49
C GLY A 337 -21.57 5.56 -14.27
N CYS A 338 -20.47 5.92 -13.61
CA CYS A 338 -19.18 6.16 -14.27
C CYS A 338 -18.08 5.15 -13.90
N ALA A 339 -18.37 4.18 -13.02
CA ALA A 339 -17.40 3.21 -12.50
C ALA A 339 -16.23 3.82 -11.71
N THR A 340 -16.36 5.06 -11.21
CA THR A 340 -15.41 5.63 -10.26
C THR A 340 -15.45 4.85 -8.95
N LEU A 341 -14.28 4.48 -8.46
CA LEU A 341 -14.10 3.83 -7.17
C LEU A 341 -14.31 4.88 -6.07
N LEU A 342 -15.42 4.77 -5.34
CA LEU A 342 -15.84 5.74 -4.33
C LEU A 342 -15.10 5.50 -3.01
N GLU A 343 -14.95 4.23 -2.63
CA GLU A 343 -14.32 3.81 -1.39
C GLU A 343 -13.69 2.42 -1.52
N THR A 344 -12.66 2.16 -0.71
CA THR A 344 -12.17 0.80 -0.45
C THR A 344 -12.20 0.49 1.04
N GLU A 345 -12.38 -0.78 1.38
CA GLU A 345 -12.18 -1.27 2.75
C GLU A 345 -11.30 -2.51 2.73
N VAL A 346 -10.48 -2.67 3.76
CA VAL A 346 -9.89 -3.97 4.11
C VAL A 346 -10.60 -4.46 5.36
N ALA A 347 -11.23 -5.63 5.27
CA ALA A 347 -12.10 -6.14 6.33
C ALA A 347 -12.05 -7.66 6.40
N CYS A 348 -12.46 -8.24 7.53
CA CYS A 348 -12.73 -9.68 7.58
C CYS A 348 -14.02 -9.96 6.80
N GLU A 349 -14.10 -11.13 6.16
CA GLU A 349 -15.29 -11.52 5.38
C GLU A 349 -16.60 -11.44 6.16
N SER A 350 -16.58 -11.66 7.48
CA SER A 350 -17.74 -11.59 8.37
C SER A 350 -18.14 -10.18 8.80
N ASP A 351 -17.28 -9.18 8.59
CA ASP A 351 -17.51 -7.82 9.09
C ASP A 351 -18.63 -7.13 8.30
N ALA A 352 -19.50 -6.40 8.97
CA ALA A 352 -20.51 -5.57 8.31
C ALA A 352 -19.84 -4.48 7.46
N VAL A 353 -20.54 -4.00 6.42
CA VAL A 353 -20.12 -2.82 5.65
C VAL A 353 -20.17 -1.60 6.57
N LEU A 354 -19.10 -0.80 6.58
CA LEU A 354 -19.02 0.37 7.46
C LEU A 354 -19.91 1.51 6.95
N ARG A 355 -20.63 2.16 7.87
CA ARG A 355 -21.37 3.39 7.60
C ARG A 355 -20.54 4.59 8.03
N ASP A 356 -19.64 5.03 7.15
CA ASP A 356 -18.67 6.10 7.48
C ASP A 356 -19.29 7.50 7.50
N ILE A 357 -20.45 7.67 6.86
CA ILE A 357 -21.15 8.94 6.73
C ILE A 357 -22.60 8.74 7.15
N GLU A 358 -23.02 9.51 8.16
CA GLU A 358 -24.41 9.60 8.61
C GLU A 358 -24.80 11.08 8.64
N LEU A 359 -25.82 11.44 7.86
CA LEU A 359 -26.36 12.80 7.80
C LEU A 359 -27.74 12.83 8.44
N SER A 360 -27.98 13.86 9.23
CA SER A 360 -29.28 14.11 9.86
C SER A 360 -29.98 15.28 9.16
N PRO A 361 -31.30 15.18 8.90
CA PRO A 361 -32.10 16.36 8.54
C PRO A 361 -32.02 17.37 9.68
N VAL A 362 -31.75 18.64 9.36
CA VAL A 362 -31.73 19.75 10.33
C VAL A 362 -33.07 20.46 10.34
#